data_AF-A0A2G8Y5W6-F1
#
_entry.id   AF-A0A2G8Y5W6-F1
#
_cell.length_a   1.000
_cell.length_b   1.000
_cell.length_c   1.000
_cell.angle_alpha   90.00
_cell.angle_beta   90.00
_cell.angle_gamma   90.00
#
_symmetry.space_group_name_H-M   'P 1'
#
loop_
_entity.id
_entity.type
_entity.pdbx_description
1 polymer ?
#
loop_
_entity_poly.entity_id
_entity_poly.type
_entity_poly.pdbx_seq_one_letter_code
_entity_poly.pdbx_strand_id
1 'polypeptide(L)' 'MIMEHDQEKLLDEASAVVKEQARYMKRAIDSDNLREALKHASNMICELRTSLLSPKTYYEL' A
#
# COMPACT_ATOMS: atom_id res chain seq x y z
N MET A 1 0.11 20.25 12.73
CA MET A 1 -0.44 19.83 11.42
C MET A 1 0.71 19.24 10.65
N ILE A 2 0.55 18.04 10.09
CA ILE A 2 1.50 17.51 9.11
C ILE A 2 1.47 18.46 7.91
N MET A 3 2.64 18.89 7.43
CA MET A 3 2.70 19.84 6.31
C MET A 3 2.27 19.14 5.01
N GLU A 4 1.77 19.89 4.03
CA GLU A 4 1.28 19.34 2.75
C GLU A 4 2.35 18.50 2.02
N HIS A 5 3.60 18.98 2.04
CA HIS A 5 4.76 18.23 1.52
C HIS A 5 5.00 16.89 2.25
N ASP A 6 4.75 16.83 3.56
CA ASP A 6 4.90 15.59 4.32
C ASP A 6 3.76 14.60 4.00
N GLN A 7 2.57 15.10 3.64
CA GLN A 7 1.46 14.28 3.15
C GLN A 7 1.77 13.68 1.78
N GLU A 8 2.31 14.46 0.84
CA GLU A 8 2.73 13.97 -0.48
C GLU A 8 3.79 12.87 -0.36
N LYS A 9 4.79 13.08 0.51
CA LYS A 9 5.84 12.09 0.74
C LYS A 9 5.28 10.79 1.33
N LEU A 10 4.39 10.88 2.32
CA LEU A 10 3.72 9.72 2.90
C LEU A 10 2.86 8.98 1.87
N LEU A 11 2.16 9.72 0.99
CA LEU A 11 1.37 9.14 -0.09
C LEU A 11 2.25 8.38 -1.09
N ASP A 12 3.38 8.95 -1.48
CA ASP A 12 4.33 8.34 -2.41
C ASP A 12 4.95 7.06 -1.82
N GLU A 13 5.36 7.10 -0.55
CA GLU A 13 5.91 5.95 0.16
C GLU A 13 4.87 4.83 0.26
N ALA A 14 3.65 5.13 0.70
CA ALA A 14 2.56 4.16 0.78
C ALA A 14 2.20 3.59 -0.60
N SER A 15 2.10 4.45 -1.62
CA SER A 15 1.82 4.06 -3.01
C SER A 15 2.89 3.14 -3.59
N ALA A 16 4.17 3.39 -3.25
CA ALA A 16 5.27 2.55 -3.70
C ALA A 16 5.16 1.13 -3.12
N VAL A 17 4.87 1.01 -1.82
CA VAL A 17 4.71 -0.30 -1.17
C VAL A 17 3.50 -1.03 -1.72
N VAL A 18 2.36 -0.35 -1.91
CA VAL A 18 1.15 -0.92 -2.52
C VAL A 18 1.45 -1.49 -3.92
N LYS A 19 2.13 -0.72 -4.77
CA LYS A 19 2.53 -1.17 -6.13
C LYS A 19 3.47 -2.36 -6.10
N GLU A 20 4.41 -2.37 -5.16
CA GLU A 20 5.37 -3.47 -5.00
C GLU A 20 4.66 -4.76 -4.55
N GLN A 21 3.86 -4.69 -3.47
CA GLN A 21 3.12 -5.85 -2.97
C GLN A 21 2.10 -6.36 -4.00
N ALA A 22 1.47 -5.48 -4.79
CA ALA A 22 0.60 -5.89 -5.89
C ALA A 22 1.35 -6.71 -6.97
N ARG A 23 2.61 -6.36 -7.28
CA ARG A 23 3.44 -7.14 -8.21
C ARG A 23 3.79 -8.51 -7.63
N TYR A 24 4.14 -8.58 -6.35
CA TYR A 24 4.44 -9.87 -5.71
C TYR A 24 3.19 -10.75 -5.59
N MET A 25 2.05 -10.16 -5.23
CA MET A 25 0.76 -10.85 -5.20
C MET A 25 0.41 -11.43 -6.57
N LYS A 26 0.56 -10.65 -7.65
CA LYS A 26 0.32 -11.14 -9.01
C LYS A 26 1.21 -12.33 -9.35
N ARG A 27 2.51 -12.25 -9.07
CA ARG A 27 3.45 -13.37 -9.28
C ARG A 27 3.10 -14.61 -8.45
N ALA A 28 2.64 -14.42 -7.21
CA ALA A 28 2.21 -15.51 -6.34
C ALA A 28 0.94 -16.19 -6.88
N ILE A 29 -0.01 -15.42 -7.43
CA ILE A 29 -1.20 -15.95 -8.11
C ILE A 29 -0.79 -16.71 -9.38
N ASP A 30 0.10 -16.14 -10.20
CA ASP A 30 0.58 -16.76 -11.44
C ASP A 30 1.34 -18.08 -11.17
N SER A 31 1.82 -18.31 -9.94
CA SER A 31 2.49 -19.53 -9.49
C SER A 31 1.61 -20.45 -8.62
N ASP A 32 0.30 -20.20 -8.59
CA ASP A 32 -0.71 -20.95 -7.83
C ASP A 32 -0.44 -21.01 -6.31
N ASN A 33 0.33 -20.04 -5.79
CA ASN A 33 0.70 -19.93 -4.39
C ASN A 33 -0.22 -18.93 -3.66
N LEU A 34 -1.44 -19.40 -3.38
CA LEU A 34 -2.48 -18.59 -2.74
C LEU A 34 -2.07 -18.06 -1.35
N ARG A 35 -1.31 -18.83 -0.57
CA ARG A 35 -0.86 -18.39 0.75
C ARG A 35 0.03 -17.15 0.66
N GLU A 36 0.99 -17.16 -0.25
CA GLU A 36 1.92 -16.02 -0.41
C GLU A 36 1.20 -14.83 -1.05
N ALA A 37 0.25 -15.07 -1.97
CA ALA A 37 -0.61 -14.01 -2.50
C ALA A 37 -1.41 -13.31 -1.40
N LEU A 38 -2.02 -14.06 -0.48
CA LEU A 38 -2.78 -13.51 0.65
C LEU A 38 -1.90 -12.74 1.63
N LYS A 39 -0.64 -13.17 1.83
CA LYS A 39 0.33 -12.43 2.64
C LYS A 39 0.66 -11.08 2.01
N HIS A 40 0.90 -11.02 0.70
CA HIS A 40 1.11 -9.75 0.00
C HIS A 40 -0.12 -8.84 0.05
N ALA A 41 -1.33 -9.39 -0.10
CA ALA A 41 -2.58 -8.65 0.07
C ALA A 41 -2.74 -8.09 1.48
N SER A 42 -2.43 -8.88 2.52
CA SER A 42 -2.47 -8.42 3.91
C SER A 42 -1.48 -7.27 4.15
N ASN A 43 -0.28 -7.36 3.58
CA ASN A 43 0.72 -6.29 3.68
C ASN A 43 0.24 -5.00 3.00
N MET A 44 -0.40 -5.09 1.82
CA MET A 44 -1.02 -3.93 1.16
C MET A 44 -2.05 -3.23 2.06
N ILE A 45 -2.94 -4.00 2.69
CA ILE A 45 -4.00 -3.46 3.54
C ILE A 45 -3.41 -2.81 4.81
N CYS A 46 -2.30 -3.31 5.33
CA CYS A 46 -1.63 -2.69 6.47
C CYS A 46 -1.11 -1.29 6.16
N GLU A 47 -0.59 -1.04 4.96
CA GLU A 47 -0.14 0.29 4.53
C GLU A 47 -1.31 1.28 4.42
N LEU A 48 -2.48 0.78 3.99
CA LEU A 48 -3.72 1.57 3.96
C LEU A 48 -4.24 1.94 5.35
N ARG A 49 -3.75 1.32 6.44
CA ARG A 49 -4.21 1.64 7.81
C ARG A 49 -3.44 2.78 8.47
N THR A 50 -2.56 3.46 7.74
CA THR A 50 -1.77 4.56 8.28
C THR A 50 -2.66 5.75 8.62
N SER A 51 -2.92 5.97 9.91
CA SER A 51 -3.70 7.11 10.46
C SER A 51 -3.02 8.48 10.28
N LEU A 52 -1.94 8.52 9.50
CA LEU A 52 -1.08 9.68 9.29
C LEU A 52 -1.49 10.49 8.05
N LEU A 53 -2.26 9.88 7.15
CA LEU A 53 -2.80 10.55 5.97
C LEU A 53 -4.05 11.36 6.34
N SER A 54 -4.14 12.56 5.77
CA SER A 54 -5.34 13.37 5.80
C SER A 54 -6.47 12.69 5.02
N PRO A 55 -7.76 13.01 5.29
CA PRO A 55 -8.87 12.38 4.58
C PRO A 55 -8.81 12.50 3.06
N LYS A 56 -8.24 13.59 2.53
CA LYS A 56 -8.07 13.80 1.08
C LYS A 56 -6.98 12.86 0.53
N THR A 57 -5.82 12.88 1.17
CA THR A 57 -4.65 12.09 0.74
C THR A 57 -4.90 10.58 0.89
N TYR A 58 -5.68 10.16 1.89
CA TYR A 58 -6.11 8.77 2.05
C TYR A 58 -7.01 8.31 0.89
N TYR A 59 -7.84 9.19 0.32
CA TYR A 59 -8.72 8.85 -0.80
C TYR A 59 -7.97 8.70 -2.13
N GLU A 60 -6.82 9.38 -2.27
CA GLU A 60 -5.99 9.33 -3.48
C GLU A 60 -5.10 8.08 -3.56
N LEU A 61 -4.91 7.39 -2.43
CA LEU A 61 -4.13 6.15 -2.30
C LEU A 61 -4.93 4.91 -2.74
#